data_AF-A0A7Y0XGZ4-F1
#
_entry.id   AF-A0A7Y0XGZ4-F1
#
_cell.length_a   1.000
_cell.length_b   1.000
_cell.length_c   1.000
_cell.angle_alpha   90.00
_cell.angle_beta   90.00
_cell.angle_gamma   90.00
#
_symmetry.space_group_name_H-M   'P 1'
#
loop_
_entity.id
_entity.type
_entity.pdbx_description
1 polymer ?
#
loop_
_entity_poly.entity_id
_entity_poly.type
_entity_poly.pdbx_seq_one_letter_code
_entity_poly.pdbx_strand_id
1 'polypeptide(L)'
;DFDKRNDPTLGANAIVASLNKSFSIIDEAFVAIFPPPPIQGLGSTGGFKLQIEDRANKGFDELFKQLNLVISEASTRPELMGLYSTFRIQVPQMDIQIDRE
;
A
#
# COMPACT_ATOMS: atom_id res chain seq x y z
N ASP A 1 -23.90 10.19 17.56
CA ASP A 1 -23.43 11.06 18.64
C ASP A 1 -22.07 10.58 19.09
N PHE A 2 -21.03 11.38 18.87
CA PHE A 2 -19.64 11.01 19.19
C PHE A 2 -19.45 10.91 20.70
N ASP A 3 -20.14 11.77 21.43
CA ASP A 3 -20.07 11.95 22.88
C ASP A 3 -20.57 10.72 23.66
N LYS A 4 -21.22 9.78 22.96
CA LYS A 4 -21.69 8.50 23.52
C LYS A 4 -20.65 7.38 23.41
N ARG A 5 -19.51 7.61 22.74
CA ARG A 5 -18.44 6.62 22.52
C ARG A 5 -17.40 6.69 23.65
N ASN A 6 -17.82 6.31 24.86
CA ASN A 6 -16.96 6.37 26.05
C ASN A 6 -16.10 5.11 26.23
N ASP A 7 -16.39 4.03 25.50
CA ASP A 7 -15.59 2.82 25.52
C ASP A 7 -14.32 3.02 24.67
N PRO A 8 -13.11 2.73 25.21
CA PRO A 8 -11.84 2.85 24.46
C PRO A 8 -11.81 2.07 23.14
N THR A 9 -12.58 0.98 23.02
CA THR A 9 -12.69 0.17 21.80
C THR A 9 -13.40 0.89 20.65
N LEU A 10 -14.18 1.94 20.97
CA LEU A 10 -14.88 2.77 19.99
C LEU A 10 -14.03 3.95 19.49
N GLY A 11 -12.79 4.06 19.96
CA GLY A 11 -11.82 5.03 19.47
C GLY A 11 -11.33 4.72 18.05
N ALA A 12 -10.96 5.75 17.30
CA ALA A 12 -10.56 5.61 15.89
C ALA A 12 -9.42 4.59 15.69
N ASN A 13 -8.37 4.65 16.51
CA ASN A 13 -7.23 3.73 16.42
C ASN A 13 -7.62 2.28 16.75
N ALA A 14 -8.52 2.08 17.72
CA ALA A 14 -9.02 0.76 18.09
C ALA A 14 -9.86 0.15 16.96
N ILE A 15 -10.71 0.97 16.33
CA ILE A 15 -11.50 0.56 15.16
C ILE A 15 -10.58 0.21 13.98
N VAL A 16 -9.58 1.04 13.69
CA VAL A 16 -8.59 0.77 12.62
C VAL A 16 -7.86 -0.54 12.88
N ALA A 17 -7.38 -0.77 14.10
CA ALA A 17 -6.71 -2.02 14.46
C ALA A 17 -7.62 -3.25 14.33
N SER A 18 -8.87 -3.12 14.78
CA SER A 18 -9.88 -4.18 14.65
C SER A 18 -10.15 -4.53 13.18
N LEU A 19 -10.35 -3.53 12.32
CA LEU A 19 -10.59 -3.74 10.89
C LEU A 19 -9.38 -4.34 10.17
N ASN A 20 -8.17 -3.84 10.45
CA ASN A 20 -6.95 -4.41 9.87
C ASN A 20 -6.79 -5.89 10.26
N LYS A 21 -7.10 -6.25 11.51
CA LYS A 21 -7.11 -7.65 11.96
C LYS A 21 -8.21 -8.47 11.27
N SER A 22 -9.40 -7.92 11.10
CA SER A 22 -10.50 -8.61 10.43
C SER A 22 -10.25 -8.82 8.93
N PHE A 23 -9.52 -7.93 8.27
CA PHE A 23 -9.21 -8.05 6.84
C PHE A 23 -7.89 -8.77 6.55
N SER A 24 -7.02 -8.97 7.54
CA SER A 24 -5.77 -9.71 7.33
C SER A 24 -5.96 -11.19 6.97
N ILE A 25 -7.18 -11.71 7.06
CA ILE A 25 -7.54 -13.09 6.69
C ILE A 25 -7.91 -13.23 5.21
N ILE A 26 -7.97 -12.13 4.45
CA ILE A 26 -8.31 -12.18 3.03
C ILE A 26 -7.05 -12.55 2.25
N ASP A 27 -7.04 -13.73 1.64
CA ASP A 27 -5.88 -14.23 0.91
C ASP A 27 -5.71 -13.57 -0.47
N GLU A 28 -6.82 -13.32 -1.19
CA GLU A 28 -6.76 -12.81 -2.56
C GLU A 28 -6.59 -11.28 -2.66
N ALA A 29 -6.53 -10.57 -1.54
CA ALA A 29 -6.42 -9.11 -1.54
C ALA A 29 -5.64 -8.57 -0.34
N PHE A 30 -4.87 -7.51 -0.61
CA PHE A 30 -4.29 -6.70 0.46
C PHE A 30 -5.23 -5.55 0.80
N VAL A 31 -5.73 -5.53 2.04
CA VAL A 31 -6.59 -4.47 2.57
C VAL A 31 -5.89 -3.80 3.73
N ALA A 32 -5.72 -2.48 3.63
CA ALA A 32 -5.13 -1.67 4.70
C ALA A 32 -6.03 -0.48 5.01
N ILE A 33 -6.37 -0.34 6.29
CA ILE A 33 -7.16 0.77 6.82
C ILE A 33 -6.22 1.81 7.40
N PHE A 34 -6.29 3.03 6.86
CA PHE A 34 -5.50 4.16 7.31
C PHE A 34 -6.41 5.23 7.92
N PRO A 35 -5.99 5.90 9.00
CA PRO A 35 -6.72 7.05 9.52
C PRO A 35 -6.69 8.21 8.51
N PRO A 36 -7.75 9.03 8.44
CA PRO A 36 -7.78 10.21 7.57
C PRO A 36 -6.72 11.23 7.98
N PRO A 37 -6.21 12.06 7.05
CA PRO A 37 -5.23 13.09 7.37
C PRO A 37 -5.85 14.19 8.26
N PRO A 38 -5.05 14.86 9.12
CA PRO A 38 -5.53 15.97 9.96
C PRO A 38 -6.04 17.17 9.14
N ILE A 39 -5.48 17.37 7.94
CA ILE A 39 -5.86 18.43 7.00
C ILE A 39 -6.38 17.76 5.72
N GLN A 40 -7.65 18.01 5.41
CA GLN A 40 -8.26 17.52 4.18
C GLN A 40 -7.63 18.19 2.95
N GLY A 41 -7.38 17.42 1.88
CA GLY A 41 -6.86 17.94 0.61
C GLY A 41 -5.37 17.74 0.35
N LEU A 42 -4.57 17.28 1.33
CA LEU A 42 -3.13 17.01 1.16
C LEU A 42 -2.80 15.55 0.77
N GLY A 43 -3.82 14.71 0.59
CA GLY A 43 -3.69 13.30 0.21
C GLY A 43 -4.75 12.43 0.85
N SER A 44 -4.78 11.15 0.47
CA SER A 44 -5.70 10.14 1.03
C SER A 44 -5.16 9.46 2.29
N THR A 45 -3.85 9.54 2.52
CA THR A 45 -3.14 8.78 3.55
C THR A 45 -2.12 9.69 4.23
N GLY A 46 -2.04 9.66 5.57
CA GLY A 46 -0.94 10.31 6.30
C GLY A 46 0.40 9.59 6.09
N GLY A 47 1.51 10.25 6.43
CA GLY A 47 2.86 9.69 6.31
C GLY A 47 3.71 10.38 5.24
N PHE A 48 4.51 9.61 4.50
CA PHE A 48 5.38 10.09 3.43
C PHE A 48 5.12 9.35 2.12
N LYS A 49 5.57 9.93 1.00
CA LYS A 49 5.53 9.31 -0.33
C LYS A 49 6.91 9.42 -0.98
N LEU A 50 7.37 8.33 -1.58
CA LEU A 50 8.59 8.26 -2.39
C LEU A 50 8.25 7.80 -3.80
N GLN A 51 9.09 8.18 -4.76
CA GLN A 51 9.05 7.68 -6.13
C GLN A 51 10.41 7.07 -6.46
N ILE A 52 10.40 5.80 -6.87
CA ILE A 52 11.59 5.09 -7.37
C ILE A 52 11.58 5.24 -8.89
N GLU A 53 12.70 5.68 -9.45
CA GLU A 53 12.83 6.00 -10.87
C GLU A 53 13.95 5.17 -11.50
N ASP A 54 13.65 4.53 -12.62
CA ASP A 54 14.67 3.93 -13.48
C ASP A 54 15.22 4.98 -14.45
N ARG A 55 16.42 5.48 -14.16
CA ARG A 55 17.12 6.49 -14.96
C ARG A 55 18.04 5.92 -16.03
N ALA A 56 18.23 4.60 -16.03
CA ALA A 56 19.15 3.90 -16.93
C ALA A 56 18.43 3.01 -17.94
N ASN A 57 17.10 3.10 -18.00
CA ASN A 57 16.24 2.32 -18.89
C ASN A 57 16.50 0.80 -18.80
N LYS A 58 16.56 0.30 -17.57
CA LYS A 58 16.70 -1.13 -17.22
C LYS A 58 15.39 -1.91 -17.37
N GLY A 59 14.26 -1.22 -17.41
CA GLY A 59 12.94 -1.82 -17.65
C GLY A 59 12.20 -2.23 -16.38
N PHE A 60 10.96 -2.70 -16.57
CA PHE A 60 10.01 -2.90 -15.49
C PHE A 60 10.39 -4.02 -14.51
N ASP A 61 11.00 -5.10 -14.99
CA ASP A 61 11.44 -6.21 -14.13
C ASP A 61 12.50 -5.76 -13.12
N GLU A 62 13.52 -5.02 -13.59
CA GLU A 62 14.57 -4.50 -12.71
C GLU A 62 14.01 -3.44 -11.76
N LEU A 63 13.14 -2.54 -12.23
CA LEU A 63 12.48 -1.55 -11.38
C LEU A 63 11.63 -2.23 -10.28
N PHE A 64 10.87 -3.27 -10.64
CA PHE A 64 10.05 -4.02 -9.68
C PHE A 64 10.90 -4.76 -8.65
N LYS A 65 12.02 -5.35 -9.07
CA LYS A 65 13.00 -5.96 -8.16
C LYS A 65 13.57 -4.94 -7.17
N GLN A 66 13.99 -3.77 -7.64
CA GLN A 66 14.52 -2.71 -6.78
C GLN A 66 13.46 -2.16 -5.82
N LEU A 67 12.21 -2.00 -6.28
CA LEU A 67 11.08 -1.64 -5.42
C LEU A 67 10.89 -2.64 -4.27
N ASN A 68 10.88 -3.94 -4.57
CA ASN A 68 10.72 -4.97 -3.56
C ASN A 68 11.89 -5.00 -2.56
N LEU A 69 13.12 -4.77 -3.03
CA LEU A 69 14.30 -4.65 -2.16
C LEU A 69 14.15 -3.46 -1.19
N VAL A 70 13.76 -2.29 -1.69
CA VAL A 70 13.53 -1.10 -0.86
C VAL A 70 12.47 -1.36 0.21
N ILE A 71 11.33 -1.96 -0.17
CA ILE A 71 10.26 -2.28 0.79
C ILE A 71 10.73 -3.31 1.82
N SER A 72 11.44 -4.36 1.38
CA SER A 72 11.96 -5.40 2.27
C SER A 72 12.92 -4.84 3.32
N GLU A 73 13.92 -4.07 2.90
CA GLU A 73 14.88 -3.43 3.83
C GLU A 73 14.17 -2.44 4.77
N ALA A 74 13.29 -1.60 4.22
CA ALA A 74 12.54 -0.63 5.02
C ALA A 74 11.62 -1.30 6.05
N SER A 75 11.06 -2.47 5.75
CA SER A 75 10.20 -3.22 6.68
C SER A 75 10.93 -3.72 7.94
N THR A 76 12.27 -3.78 7.91
CA THR A 76 13.07 -4.15 9.09
C THR A 76 13.23 -3.01 10.10
N ARG A 77 12.85 -1.79 9.72
CA ARG A 77 13.06 -0.57 10.50
C ARG A 77 11.84 -0.28 11.37
N PRO A 78 11.96 -0.27 12.71
CA PRO A 78 10.82 -0.09 13.62
C PRO A 78 10.16 1.30 13.51
N GLU A 79 10.88 2.30 13.00
CA GLU A 79 10.36 3.64 12.72
C GLU A 79 9.46 3.70 11.46
N LEU A 80 9.42 2.65 10.64
CA LEU A 80 8.64 2.56 9.42
C LEU A 80 7.50 1.55 9.58
N MET A 81 6.30 1.94 9.19
CA MET A 81 5.11 1.08 9.23
C MET A 81 4.20 1.36 8.04
N GLY A 82 3.41 0.37 7.64
CA GLY A 82 2.42 0.53 6.58
C GLY A 82 3.02 0.83 5.20
N LEU A 83 4.20 0.27 4.90
CA LEU A 83 4.86 0.43 3.61
C LEU A 83 4.09 -0.34 2.52
N TYR A 84 3.75 0.32 1.43
CA TYR A 84 3.10 -0.32 0.28
C TYR A 84 3.46 0.39 -1.02
N SER A 85 3.25 -0.32 -2.13
CA SER A 85 3.28 0.25 -3.48
C SER A 85 2.15 -0.34 -4.31
N THR A 86 1.60 0.48 -5.20
CA THR A 86 0.58 0.05 -6.18
C THR A 86 1.21 -0.41 -7.50
N PHE A 87 2.53 -0.27 -7.66
CA PHE A 87 3.23 -0.71 -8.86
C PHE A 87 3.33 -2.24 -8.89
N ARG A 88 2.75 -2.87 -9.93
CA ARG A 88 2.87 -4.30 -10.19
C ARG A 88 3.08 -4.53 -11.68
N ILE A 89 3.89 -5.53 -12.00
CA ILE A 89 4.21 -5.91 -13.38
C ILE A 89 3.65 -7.30 -13.75
N GLN A 90 3.23 -8.07 -12.73
CA GLN A 90 2.69 -9.42 -12.85
C GLN A 90 1.18 -9.42 -13.08
N VAL A 91 0.71 -8.56 -13.98
CA VAL A 91 -0.69 -8.54 -14.40
C VAL A 91 -0.85 -9.39 -15.66
N PRO A 92 -1.89 -10.23 -15.79
CA PRO A 92 -2.12 -11.00 -17.00
C PRO A 92 -2.19 -10.08 -18.22
N GLN A 93 -1.41 -10.42 -19.25
CA GLN A 93 -1.44 -9.71 -20.53
C GLN A 93 -1.84 -10.69 -21.64
N MET A 94 -2.57 -10.19 -22.63
CA MET A 94 -2.85 -10.91 -23.85
C MET A 94 -1.82 -10.51 -24.89
N ASP A 95 -0.99 -11.45 -25.32
CA ASP A 95 -0.10 -11.27 -26.45
C ASP A 95 -0.84 -11.64 -27.73
N ILE A 96 -1.03 -10.68 -28.64
CA ILE A 96 -1.72 -10.89 -29.91
C ILE A 96 -0.69 -10.82 -31.03
N GLN A 97 -0.44 -11.97 -31.66
CA GLN A 97 0.34 -12.04 -32.88
C GLN A 97 -0.62 -11.99 -34.08
N ILE A 98 -0.58 -10.89 -34.83
CA ILE A 98 -1.35 -10.73 -36.07
C ILE A 98 -0.44 -11.12 -37.23
N ASP A 99 -0.73 -12.25 -37.85
CA ASP A 99 -0.15 -12.61 -39.15
C ASP A 99 -0.72 -11.67 -40.24
N ARG A 100 0.16 -11.12 -41.08
CA ARG A 100 -0.18 -10.14 -42.12
C ARG A 100 0.20 -10.61 -43.52
N GLU A 101 0.58 -11.88 -43.68
CA GLU A 101 0.87 -12.50 -44.99
C GLU A 101 -0.41 -12.98 -45.70
#